data_AF-A0A923DFN9-F1
#
_entry.id   AF-A0A923DFN9-F1
#
_cell.length_a   1.000
_cell.length_b   1.000
_cell.length_c   1.000
_cell.angle_alpha   90.00
_cell.angle_beta   90.00
_cell.angle_gamma   90.00
#
_symmetry.space_group_name_H-M   'P 1'
#
loop_
_entity.id
_entity.type
_entity.pdbx_description
1 polymer ?
#
loop_
_entity_poly.entity_id
_entity_poly.type
_entity_poly.pdbx_seq_one_letter_code
_entity_poly.pdbx_strand_id
1 'polypeptide(L)'
;MKRFYKTTKKTIRHFSLLVLISMSGYAAAYAQVIVPNHFTTVWQGENGQNHMNFMVVSAILEDLSLGANDEIAVFSGLSCVGAKKLTQTIVSGNSSTYVIFAASADDGTKNGFIVNDTIIFKIWDSKNQREMLAKAIKYRNDISSWLTNGRFTVGATAIVEIVSYTDYTQSIPLLKGANLFSTYVIPANPNVGDVMKPQIDQKALINILDEAGLSFEYLASTASWVNKIGSVSKTEGYSISLNLNSTLNLTGKLVALPLDIPLKLGWNFISFPRMELVNAMTVIQPLIDQKKLVKVQDEKGYAIEKIKGKWINNIGNFVPGKGYKINVNATAVLTIQKIYVKSVVSLAQPEKTEYSFQIMKEMGLTT
;
A
#
# COMPACT_ATOMS: atom_id res chain seq x y z
N MET A 1 53.93 -1.95 76.60
CA MET A 1 53.75 -1.24 77.88
C MET A 1 52.81 -0.04 77.68
N LYS A 2 51.81 0.07 78.57
CA LYS A 2 51.01 1.26 78.98
C LYS A 2 50.20 2.08 77.94
N ARG A 3 48.88 2.04 78.19
CA ARG A 3 47.76 2.96 77.91
C ARG A 3 48.14 4.46 77.82
N PHE A 4 47.37 5.26 77.08
CA PHE A 4 46.38 6.21 77.65
C PHE A 4 45.48 6.87 76.59
N TYR A 5 44.17 6.86 76.85
CA TYR A 5 43.10 7.61 76.17
C TYR A 5 43.15 9.09 76.56
N LYS A 6 42.74 10.00 75.67
CA LYS A 6 41.92 11.16 76.06
C LYS A 6 41.06 11.70 74.92
N THR A 7 39.77 11.72 75.19
CA THR A 7 38.66 12.29 74.41
C THR A 7 38.58 13.80 74.57
N THR A 8 38.24 14.53 73.51
CA THR A 8 37.39 15.74 73.64
C THR A 8 36.64 16.03 72.33
N LYS A 9 35.30 16.04 72.42
CA LYS A 9 34.37 16.53 71.38
C LYS A 9 34.44 18.06 71.30
N LYS A 10 34.41 18.63 70.10
CA LYS A 10 33.94 20.01 69.89
C LYS A 10 33.16 20.13 68.58
N THR A 11 31.97 20.68 68.72
CA THR A 11 30.85 20.81 67.78
C THR A 11 31.18 21.77 66.63
N ILE A 12 30.86 21.42 65.38
CA ILE A 12 30.95 22.30 64.20
C ILE A 12 29.56 22.52 63.62
N ARG A 13 29.16 23.79 63.53
CA ARG A 13 27.89 24.27 62.96
C ARG A 13 27.91 24.12 61.44
N HIS A 14 26.84 23.57 60.86
CA HIS A 14 26.64 23.46 59.41
C HIS A 14 26.35 24.84 58.80
N PHE A 15 27.12 25.21 57.78
CA PHE A 15 26.89 26.38 56.93
C PHE A 15 26.27 25.87 55.62
N SER A 16 24.99 26.16 55.40
CA SER A 16 24.28 25.80 54.16
C SER A 16 24.65 26.77 53.05
N LEU A 17 25.41 26.31 52.06
CA LEU A 17 25.78 27.06 50.86
C LEU A 17 24.66 26.93 49.82
N LEU A 18 23.91 28.01 49.59
CA LEU A 18 22.89 28.09 48.54
C LEU A 18 23.58 28.37 47.20
N VAL A 19 23.62 27.40 46.29
CA VAL A 19 24.13 27.58 44.93
C VAL A 19 22.96 28.00 44.03
N LEU A 20 22.93 29.27 43.65
CA LEU A 20 22.03 29.80 42.62
C LEU A 20 22.57 29.38 41.23
N ILE A 21 21.95 28.37 40.62
CA ILE A 21 22.19 28.01 39.22
C ILE A 21 21.34 28.95 38.36
N SER A 22 21.97 29.94 37.73
CA SER A 22 21.32 30.73 36.68
C SER A 22 21.08 29.83 35.46
N MET A 23 19.82 29.46 35.19
CA MET A 23 19.44 28.84 33.92
C MET A 23 19.53 29.89 32.80
N SER A 24 20.68 29.99 32.14
CA SER A 24 20.74 30.58 30.81
C SER A 24 20.07 29.62 29.84
N GLY A 25 18.84 29.93 29.43
CA GLY A 25 18.10 29.16 28.43
C GLY A 25 18.85 29.17 27.09
N TYR A 26 19.49 28.06 26.74
CA TYR A 26 19.92 27.80 25.37
C TYR A 26 18.69 27.36 24.57
N ALA A 27 18.07 28.30 23.85
CA ALA A 27 17.18 27.94 22.77
C ALA A 27 18.04 27.34 21.65
N ALA A 28 17.93 26.03 21.42
CA ALA A 28 18.49 25.42 20.22
C ALA A 28 17.78 26.04 19.01
N ALA A 29 18.49 26.87 18.24
CA ALA A 29 18.01 27.33 16.96
C ALA A 29 17.93 26.12 16.02
N TYR A 30 16.73 25.60 15.82
CA TYR A 30 16.48 24.63 14.76
C TYR A 30 16.64 25.38 13.43
N ALA A 31 17.78 25.19 12.76
CA ALA A 31 17.89 25.57 11.36
C ALA A 31 16.82 24.78 10.59
N GLN A 32 15.86 25.49 10.01
CA GLN A 32 14.89 24.89 9.10
C GLN A 32 15.68 24.23 7.97
N VAL A 33 15.58 22.91 7.83
CA VAL A 33 16.13 22.22 6.67
C VAL A 33 15.30 22.68 5.47
N ILE A 34 15.86 23.59 4.67
CA ILE A 34 15.24 23.99 3.41
C ILE A 34 15.34 22.78 2.49
N VAL A 35 14.26 22.04 2.37
CA VAL A 35 14.17 20.97 1.37
C VAL A 35 14.05 21.66 0.02
N PRO A 36 15.05 21.52 -0.88
CA PRO A 36 14.99 22.16 -2.19
C PRO A 36 13.79 21.66 -3.00
N ASN A 37 13.37 22.44 -4.00
CA ASN A 37 12.35 21.97 -4.92
C ASN A 37 12.93 20.85 -5.79
N HIS A 38 12.15 19.80 -6.04
CA HIS A 38 12.50 18.72 -6.96
C HIS A 38 12.28 19.17 -8.41
N PHE A 39 11.11 19.71 -8.72
CA PHE A 39 10.82 20.22 -10.06
C PHE A 39 11.32 21.65 -10.22
N THR A 40 12.04 21.89 -11.33
CA THR A 40 12.47 23.23 -11.76
C THR A 40 11.81 23.56 -13.08
N THR A 41 11.10 24.69 -13.13
CA THR A 41 10.44 25.16 -14.35
C THR A 41 11.45 25.70 -15.36
N VAL A 42 11.12 25.61 -16.65
CA VAL A 42 11.93 26.17 -17.75
C VAL A 42 11.82 27.71 -17.86
N TRP A 43 11.06 28.34 -16.96
CA TRP A 43 10.94 29.78 -16.80
C TRP A 43 11.11 30.17 -15.33
N GLN A 44 11.27 31.47 -15.09
CA GLN A 44 11.45 32.06 -13.77
C GLN A 44 10.40 33.17 -13.53
N GLY A 45 10.09 33.43 -12.25
CA GLY A 45 9.05 34.38 -11.84
C GLY A 45 7.85 33.68 -11.18
N GLU A 46 6.81 34.43 -10.82
CA GLU A 46 5.66 33.87 -10.09
C GLU A 46 4.61 33.22 -11.01
N ASN A 47 4.20 33.89 -12.08
CA ASN A 47 3.10 33.43 -12.93
C ASN A 47 3.51 33.14 -14.39
N GLY A 48 4.69 33.59 -14.81
CA GLY A 48 5.13 33.47 -16.20
C GLY A 48 4.32 34.34 -17.15
N GLN A 49 4.49 34.13 -18.45
CA GLN A 49 3.81 34.88 -19.50
C GLN A 49 2.62 34.09 -20.05
N ASN A 50 1.51 34.79 -20.37
CA ASN A 50 0.33 34.20 -21.03
C ASN A 50 -0.13 32.88 -20.38
N HIS A 51 -0.15 32.88 -19.05
CA HIS A 51 -0.17 31.67 -18.27
C HIS A 51 -1.49 30.90 -18.34
N MET A 52 -1.42 29.61 -18.02
CA MET A 52 -2.56 28.77 -17.72
C MET A 52 -2.55 28.44 -16.23
N ASN A 53 -3.71 28.48 -15.59
CA ASN A 53 -3.86 28.20 -14.15
C ASN A 53 -4.32 26.78 -13.89
N PHE A 54 -3.77 26.17 -12.84
CA PHE A 54 -4.16 24.87 -12.33
C PHE A 54 -4.62 25.01 -10.90
N MET A 55 -5.76 24.39 -10.57
CA MET A 55 -6.19 24.18 -9.19
C MET A 55 -6.35 22.68 -8.95
N VAL A 56 -5.52 22.13 -8.07
CA VAL A 56 -5.59 20.72 -7.67
C VAL A 56 -6.41 20.63 -6.39
N VAL A 57 -7.57 19.99 -6.51
CA VAL A 57 -8.54 19.86 -5.41
C VAL A 57 -8.47 18.51 -4.69
N SER A 58 -7.77 17.56 -5.30
CA SER A 58 -7.41 16.26 -4.74
C SER A 58 -6.17 15.73 -5.46
N ALA A 59 -5.19 15.21 -4.72
CA ALA A 59 -4.08 14.47 -5.30
C ALA A 59 -3.76 13.27 -4.41
N ILE A 60 -3.94 12.06 -4.94
CA ILE A 60 -3.78 10.80 -4.21
C ILE A 60 -2.64 10.00 -4.84
N LEU A 61 -1.66 9.61 -4.02
CA LEU A 61 -0.58 8.71 -4.36
C LEU A 61 -0.61 7.48 -3.45
N GLU A 62 -0.72 6.28 -4.02
CA GLU A 62 -0.81 5.02 -3.25
C GLU A 62 -1.90 5.06 -2.16
N ASP A 63 -3.07 5.61 -2.52
CA ASP A 63 -4.26 5.77 -1.66
C ASP A 63 -4.08 6.75 -0.48
N LEU A 64 -3.00 7.53 -0.47
CA LEU A 64 -2.75 8.61 0.48
C LEU A 64 -2.79 9.97 -0.22
N SER A 65 -3.41 10.96 0.41
CA SER A 65 -3.35 12.35 -0.08
C SER A 65 -1.92 12.88 0.00
N LEU A 66 -1.48 13.60 -1.04
CA LEU A 66 -0.21 14.31 -1.02
C LEU A 66 -0.18 15.35 0.10
N GLY A 67 0.99 15.47 0.72
CA GLY A 67 1.24 16.25 1.93
C GLY A 67 2.31 17.32 1.76
N ALA A 68 2.65 17.98 2.87
CA ALA A 68 3.74 18.94 2.91
C ALA A 68 5.04 18.32 2.37
N ASN A 69 5.76 19.09 1.57
CA ASN A 69 7.00 18.75 0.84
C ASN A 69 6.86 17.91 -0.43
N ASP A 70 5.70 17.30 -0.69
CA ASP A 70 5.44 16.73 -2.01
C ASP A 70 5.30 17.84 -3.06
N GLU A 71 5.46 17.51 -4.33
CA GLU A 71 5.33 18.49 -5.41
C GLU A 71 4.44 17.97 -6.53
N ILE A 72 3.72 18.88 -7.17
CA ILE A 72 2.97 18.61 -8.39
C ILE A 72 3.54 19.50 -9.48
N ALA A 73 3.79 18.92 -10.65
CA ALA A 73 4.28 19.64 -11.81
C ALA A 73 3.49 19.26 -13.07
N VAL A 74 3.42 20.21 -14.00
CA VAL A 74 2.84 20.03 -15.34
C VAL A 74 3.93 20.19 -16.38
N PHE A 75 3.89 19.34 -17.40
CA PHE A 75 4.87 19.26 -18.46
C PHE A 75 4.22 19.40 -19.83
N SER A 76 4.88 20.15 -20.71
CA SER A 76 4.62 20.21 -22.16
C SER A 76 5.74 19.41 -22.84
N GLY A 77 5.42 18.19 -23.27
CA GLY A 77 6.45 17.23 -23.68
C GLY A 77 7.42 16.91 -22.54
N LEU A 78 8.69 17.30 -22.68
CA LEU A 78 9.73 17.09 -21.67
C LEU A 78 9.99 18.31 -20.78
N SER A 79 9.45 19.49 -21.13
CA SER A 79 9.68 20.72 -20.40
C SER A 79 8.76 20.81 -19.18
N CYS A 80 9.32 21.05 -17.99
CA CYS A 80 8.54 21.39 -16.80
C CYS A 80 8.08 22.84 -16.93
N VAL A 81 6.79 23.05 -17.15
CA VAL A 81 6.23 24.36 -17.50
C VAL A 81 5.40 24.96 -16.38
N GLY A 82 5.17 24.24 -15.29
CA GLY A 82 4.61 24.75 -14.04
C GLY A 82 4.83 23.74 -12.92
N ALA A 83 5.11 24.19 -11.71
CA ALA A 83 5.33 23.31 -10.56
C ALA A 83 4.95 24.00 -9.25
N LYS A 84 4.54 23.20 -8.26
CA LYS A 84 4.23 23.69 -6.93
C LYS A 84 4.57 22.65 -5.88
N LYS A 85 5.38 23.09 -4.90
CA LYS A 85 5.60 22.37 -3.66
C LYS A 85 4.45 22.59 -2.69
N LEU A 86 3.96 21.50 -2.13
CA LEU A 86 2.88 21.50 -1.16
C LEU A 86 3.43 21.92 0.20
N THR A 87 2.67 22.76 0.90
CA THR A 87 2.96 23.18 2.27
C THR A 87 2.12 22.43 3.31
N GLN A 88 1.07 21.73 2.87
CA GLN A 88 0.14 20.98 3.69
C GLN A 88 -0.57 19.91 2.86
N THR A 89 -1.31 19.02 3.52
CA THR A 89 -2.13 17.99 2.87
C THR A 89 -3.33 18.59 2.15
N ILE A 90 -3.60 18.11 0.93
CA ILE A 90 -4.81 18.46 0.18
C ILE A 90 -5.98 17.64 0.72
N VAL A 91 -7.02 18.33 1.19
CA VAL A 91 -8.25 17.73 1.72
C VAL A 91 -9.42 18.08 0.79
N SER A 92 -9.97 17.06 0.13
CA SER A 92 -11.14 17.22 -0.74
C SER A 92 -12.29 17.89 0.01
N GLY A 93 -12.91 18.90 -0.61
CA GLY A 93 -13.99 19.69 -0.01
C GLY A 93 -13.52 20.85 0.87
N ASN A 94 -12.24 20.95 1.20
CA ASN A 94 -11.68 22.08 1.93
C ASN A 94 -10.82 22.97 1.02
N SER A 95 -11.41 24.04 0.51
CA SER A 95 -10.77 24.95 -0.45
C SER A 95 -9.51 25.64 0.06
N SER A 96 -9.35 25.79 1.38
CA SER A 96 -8.13 26.34 1.99
C SER A 96 -6.89 25.45 1.80
N THR A 97 -7.10 24.18 1.42
CA THR A 97 -6.04 23.19 1.21
C THR A 97 -5.70 22.94 -0.25
N TYR A 98 -6.41 23.56 -1.18
CA TYR A 98 -6.19 23.34 -2.61
C TYR A 98 -4.88 23.98 -3.06
N VAL A 99 -4.24 23.34 -4.04
CA VAL A 99 -2.96 23.81 -4.58
C VAL A 99 -3.24 24.54 -5.88
N ILE A 100 -2.85 25.82 -5.92
CA ILE A 100 -2.98 26.66 -7.10
C ILE A 100 -1.57 27.02 -7.61
N PHE A 101 -1.37 26.87 -8.92
CA PHE A 101 -0.14 27.26 -9.58
C PHE A 101 -0.37 27.51 -11.07
N ALA A 102 0.55 28.26 -11.66
CA ALA A 102 0.53 28.62 -13.06
C ALA A 102 1.52 27.77 -13.87
N ALA A 103 1.23 27.62 -15.16
CA ALA A 103 2.21 27.27 -16.17
C ALA A 103 2.39 28.43 -17.14
N SER A 104 3.62 28.73 -17.56
CA SER A 104 3.92 29.79 -18.54
C SER A 104 3.82 29.27 -19.95
N ALA A 105 3.25 30.06 -20.87
CA ALA A 105 3.36 29.79 -22.30
C ALA A 105 4.77 30.09 -22.80
N ASP A 106 5.20 29.39 -23.85
CA ASP A 106 6.45 29.69 -24.54
C ASP A 106 6.34 31.01 -25.32
N ASP A 107 7.30 31.90 -25.13
CA ASP A 107 7.42 33.18 -25.85
C ASP A 107 8.24 33.09 -27.15
N GLY A 108 8.67 31.88 -27.52
CA GLY A 108 9.55 31.60 -28.66
C GLY A 108 10.98 31.27 -28.26
N THR A 109 11.31 31.34 -26.97
CA THR A 109 12.63 30.97 -26.42
C THR A 109 12.68 29.57 -25.81
N LYS A 110 11.61 28.78 -25.94
CA LYS A 110 11.42 27.45 -25.33
C LYS A 110 11.29 27.51 -23.80
N ASN A 111 10.72 28.60 -23.29
CA ASN A 111 10.57 28.86 -21.85
C ASN A 111 9.16 28.55 -21.32
N GLY A 112 8.35 27.76 -22.01
CA GLY A 112 7.01 27.46 -21.55
C GLY A 112 6.33 26.34 -22.30
N PHE A 113 5.02 26.25 -22.13
CA PHE A 113 4.19 25.27 -22.83
C PHE A 113 3.92 25.70 -24.26
N ILE A 114 3.72 24.71 -25.12
CA ILE A 114 3.20 24.91 -26.47
C ILE A 114 1.67 24.82 -26.39
N VAL A 115 0.97 25.80 -26.96
CA VAL A 115 -0.50 25.79 -26.98
C VAL A 115 -1.00 24.52 -27.67
N ASN A 116 -2.03 23.90 -27.10
CA ASN A 116 -2.60 22.62 -27.54
C ASN A 116 -1.71 21.38 -27.30
N ASP A 117 -0.58 21.50 -26.61
CA ASP A 117 0.14 20.31 -26.13
C ASP A 117 -0.68 19.58 -25.07
N THR A 118 -0.44 18.27 -24.96
CA THR A 118 -0.99 17.45 -23.88
C THR A 118 -0.39 17.89 -22.55
N ILE A 119 -1.26 18.13 -21.55
CA ILE A 119 -0.81 18.40 -20.19
C ILE A 119 -0.40 17.08 -19.53
N ILE A 120 0.87 16.97 -19.15
CA ILE A 120 1.40 15.80 -18.46
C ILE A 120 1.64 16.18 -17.00
N PHE A 121 0.92 15.54 -16.08
CA PHE A 121 1.12 15.74 -14.64
C PHE A 121 2.16 14.76 -14.09
N LYS A 122 3.06 15.27 -13.26
CA LYS A 122 4.03 14.50 -12.48
C LYS A 122 3.98 14.92 -11.01
N ILE A 123 4.31 13.98 -10.15
CA ILE A 123 4.31 14.12 -8.70
C ILE A 123 5.71 13.80 -8.17
N TRP A 124 6.20 14.58 -7.22
CA TRP A 124 7.35 14.24 -6.40
C TRP A 124 6.86 13.72 -5.05
N ASP A 125 7.18 12.47 -4.75
CA ASP A 125 6.94 11.82 -3.46
C ASP A 125 8.15 12.08 -2.57
N SER A 126 8.04 13.11 -1.73
CA SER A 126 9.16 13.57 -0.90
C SER A 126 9.54 12.54 0.16
N LYS A 127 8.60 11.71 0.61
CA LYS A 127 8.86 10.69 1.62
C LYS A 127 9.68 9.53 1.06
N ASN A 128 9.35 9.08 -0.14
CA ASN A 128 10.03 7.95 -0.77
C ASN A 128 11.09 8.35 -1.80
N GLN A 129 11.32 9.66 -1.97
CA GLN A 129 12.33 10.25 -2.85
C GLN A 129 12.20 9.74 -4.30
N ARG A 130 10.99 9.79 -4.84
CA ARG A 130 10.69 9.30 -6.20
C ARG A 130 9.74 10.19 -6.97
N GLU A 131 9.96 10.26 -8.28
CA GLU A 131 9.05 10.91 -9.22
C GLU A 131 8.01 9.91 -9.72
N MET A 132 6.75 10.34 -9.78
CA MET A 132 5.61 9.53 -10.21
C MET A 132 4.86 10.26 -11.34
N LEU A 133 4.64 9.57 -12.46
CA LEU A 133 3.71 10.04 -13.48
C LEU A 133 2.28 9.91 -12.96
N ALA A 134 1.44 10.93 -13.14
CA ALA A 134 0.03 10.80 -12.82
C ALA A 134 -0.66 9.78 -13.74
N LYS A 135 -1.44 8.86 -13.15
CA LYS A 135 -2.06 7.74 -13.88
C LYS A 135 -3.50 8.06 -14.30
N ALA A 136 -4.21 8.84 -13.51
CA ALA A 136 -5.54 9.31 -13.85
C ALA A 136 -5.70 10.79 -13.45
N ILE A 137 -6.24 11.57 -14.38
CA ILE A 137 -6.58 12.98 -14.17
C ILE A 137 -8.06 13.13 -14.48
N LYS A 138 -8.84 13.58 -13.50
CA LYS A 138 -10.23 13.97 -13.71
C LYS A 138 -10.29 15.49 -13.74
N TYR A 139 -10.64 16.03 -14.90
CA TYR A 139 -10.92 17.45 -15.05
C TYR A 139 -12.35 17.72 -14.61
N ARG A 140 -12.50 18.62 -13.64
CA ARG A 140 -13.80 19.06 -13.14
C ARG A 140 -14.50 19.92 -14.19
N ASN A 141 -15.79 19.68 -14.36
CA ASN A 141 -16.64 20.33 -15.36
C ASN A 141 -17.85 21.02 -14.72
N ASP A 142 -17.79 21.30 -13.41
CA ASP A 142 -18.87 21.94 -12.66
C ASP A 142 -19.17 23.35 -13.15
N ILE A 143 -18.16 24.03 -13.73
CA ILE A 143 -18.31 25.32 -14.38
C ILE A 143 -17.84 25.20 -15.83
N SER A 144 -18.66 25.70 -16.77
CA SER A 144 -18.43 25.60 -18.21
C SER A 144 -17.20 26.33 -18.72
N SER A 145 -16.71 27.34 -18.00
CA SER A 145 -15.48 28.07 -18.33
C SER A 145 -14.21 27.33 -17.97
N TRP A 146 -14.29 26.24 -17.22
CA TRP A 146 -13.11 25.43 -16.86
C TRP A 146 -12.70 24.53 -18.02
N LEU A 147 -11.39 24.45 -18.22
CA LEU A 147 -10.83 23.63 -19.28
C LEU A 147 -10.81 22.16 -18.86
N THR A 148 -11.36 21.32 -19.74
CA THR A 148 -11.56 19.88 -19.47
C THR A 148 -10.92 18.95 -20.49
N ASN A 149 -10.33 19.49 -21.56
CA ASN A 149 -9.77 18.71 -22.67
C ASN A 149 -8.33 18.21 -22.43
N GLY A 150 -7.69 18.60 -21.31
CA GLY A 150 -6.31 18.21 -20.99
C GLY A 150 -5.24 18.75 -21.94
N ARG A 151 -5.49 19.93 -22.52
CA ARG A 151 -4.59 20.60 -23.47
C ARG A 151 -4.17 21.96 -22.93
N PHE A 152 -2.93 22.38 -23.11
CA PHE A 152 -2.53 23.73 -22.68
C PHE A 152 -3.26 24.80 -23.47
N THR A 153 -3.83 25.80 -22.79
CA THR A 153 -4.53 26.94 -23.39
C THR A 153 -4.21 28.21 -22.62
N VAL A 154 -3.77 29.26 -23.31
CA VAL A 154 -3.44 30.56 -22.71
C VAL A 154 -4.65 31.13 -21.96
N GLY A 155 -4.43 31.62 -20.74
CA GLY A 155 -5.45 32.25 -19.90
C GLY A 155 -6.50 31.29 -19.33
N ALA A 156 -6.45 30.00 -19.67
CA ALA A 156 -7.42 29.04 -19.19
C ALA A 156 -7.16 28.64 -17.73
N THR A 157 -8.18 28.09 -17.08
CA THR A 157 -8.08 27.45 -15.77
C THR A 157 -8.54 26.01 -15.86
N ALA A 158 -7.71 25.08 -15.39
CA ALA A 158 -8.07 23.67 -15.23
C ALA A 158 -8.17 23.33 -13.74
N ILE A 159 -9.23 22.62 -13.38
CA ILE A 159 -9.41 22.10 -12.02
C ILE A 159 -9.37 20.60 -12.07
N VAL A 160 -8.49 20.00 -11.27
CA VAL A 160 -8.15 18.58 -11.41
C VAL A 160 -8.17 17.82 -10.10
N GLU A 161 -8.60 16.57 -10.21
CA GLU A 161 -8.34 15.52 -9.23
C GLU A 161 -7.30 14.57 -9.84
N ILE A 162 -6.22 14.32 -9.11
CA ILE A 162 -5.07 13.53 -9.58
C ILE A 162 -5.00 12.23 -8.79
N VAL A 163 -4.82 11.11 -9.49
CA VAL A 163 -4.51 9.82 -8.88
C VAL A 163 -3.27 9.22 -9.53
N SER A 164 -2.33 8.78 -8.70
CA SER A 164 -1.14 8.05 -9.11
C SER A 164 -0.87 6.87 -8.19
N TYR A 165 -0.17 5.87 -8.72
CA TYR A 165 0.20 4.64 -8.05
C TYR A 165 1.26 3.91 -8.86
N THR A 166 1.97 3.02 -8.19
CA THR A 166 2.94 2.11 -8.81
C THR A 166 2.19 0.91 -9.37
N ASP A 167 2.39 0.66 -10.66
CA ASP A 167 1.91 -0.57 -11.30
C ASP A 167 2.87 -1.72 -11.00
N TYR A 168 2.29 -2.87 -10.69
CA TYR A 168 2.99 -4.14 -10.56
C TYR A 168 2.44 -5.10 -11.59
N THR A 169 3.33 -5.90 -12.20
CA THR A 169 2.94 -6.98 -13.09
C THR A 169 3.06 -8.31 -12.38
N GLN A 170 1.95 -9.04 -12.30
CA GLN A 170 1.89 -10.42 -11.84
C GLN A 170 1.79 -11.34 -13.05
N SER A 171 2.69 -12.32 -13.14
CA SER A 171 2.62 -13.41 -14.11
C SER A 171 2.18 -14.69 -13.42
N ILE A 172 1.08 -15.28 -13.88
CA ILE A 172 0.49 -16.52 -13.34
C ILE A 172 0.60 -17.61 -14.40
N PRO A 173 1.50 -18.59 -14.24
CA PRO A 173 1.54 -19.76 -15.11
C PRO A 173 0.28 -20.61 -14.90
N LEU A 174 -0.40 -20.93 -16.00
CA LEU A 174 -1.62 -21.74 -16.01
C LEU A 174 -1.41 -22.95 -16.93
N LEU A 175 -1.71 -24.14 -16.43
CA LEU A 175 -1.58 -25.38 -17.18
C LEU A 175 -2.87 -25.68 -17.96
N LYS A 176 -2.77 -26.49 -19.01
CA LYS A 176 -3.93 -27.09 -19.67
C LYS A 176 -4.77 -27.85 -18.65
N GLY A 177 -6.09 -27.72 -18.74
CA GLY A 177 -7.04 -28.27 -17.78
C GLY A 177 -7.40 -27.26 -16.69
N ALA A 178 -7.87 -27.77 -15.56
CA ALA A 178 -8.34 -26.96 -14.43
C ALA A 178 -7.15 -26.45 -13.59
N ASN A 179 -7.19 -25.16 -13.25
CA ASN A 179 -6.28 -24.53 -12.30
C ASN A 179 -7.14 -23.78 -11.27
N LEU A 180 -6.60 -23.58 -10.06
CA LEU A 180 -7.20 -22.69 -9.07
C LEU A 180 -6.25 -21.52 -8.84
N PHE A 181 -6.63 -20.34 -9.32
CA PHE A 181 -5.77 -19.16 -9.30
C PHE A 181 -6.36 -18.05 -8.45
N SER A 182 -5.50 -17.11 -8.04
CA SER A 182 -5.90 -15.86 -7.41
C SER A 182 -4.89 -14.76 -7.73
N THR A 183 -5.21 -13.51 -7.44
CA THR A 183 -4.36 -12.37 -7.82
C THR A 183 -3.92 -11.57 -6.59
N TYR A 184 -2.67 -11.10 -6.59
CA TYR A 184 -2.17 -10.09 -5.66
C TYR A 184 -2.10 -8.70 -6.31
N VAL A 185 -2.41 -8.62 -7.61
CA VAL A 185 -2.57 -7.39 -8.39
C VAL A 185 -4.04 -7.23 -8.80
N ILE A 186 -4.57 -6.01 -8.67
CA ILE A 186 -5.89 -5.61 -9.16
C ILE A 186 -5.70 -4.62 -10.32
N PRO A 187 -6.07 -5.01 -11.56
CA PRO A 187 -6.04 -4.13 -12.72
C PRO A 187 -6.98 -2.92 -12.58
N ALA A 188 -6.70 -1.84 -13.30
CA ALA A 188 -7.55 -0.66 -13.33
C ALA A 188 -8.98 -0.95 -13.82
N ASN A 189 -9.12 -1.88 -14.78
CA ASN A 189 -10.39 -2.49 -15.14
C ASN A 189 -10.37 -3.98 -14.74
N PRO A 190 -10.98 -4.35 -13.60
CA PRO A 190 -10.96 -5.73 -13.11
C PRO A 190 -12.04 -6.62 -13.74
N ASN A 191 -12.79 -6.16 -14.76
CA ASN A 191 -13.79 -7.00 -15.42
C ASN A 191 -13.15 -8.30 -15.94
N VAL A 192 -13.72 -9.45 -15.59
CA VAL A 192 -13.15 -10.75 -15.96
C VAL A 192 -12.99 -10.89 -17.48
N GLY A 193 -13.92 -10.35 -18.26
CA GLY A 193 -13.85 -10.40 -19.73
C GLY A 193 -12.65 -9.64 -20.29
N ASP A 194 -12.37 -8.46 -19.76
CA ASP A 194 -11.21 -7.64 -20.16
C ASP A 194 -9.90 -8.26 -19.68
N VAL A 195 -9.87 -8.71 -18.43
CA VAL A 195 -8.72 -9.38 -17.82
C VAL A 195 -8.32 -10.64 -18.59
N MET A 196 -9.30 -11.38 -19.11
CA MET A 196 -9.07 -12.67 -19.79
C MET A 196 -8.99 -12.55 -21.31
N LYS A 197 -9.07 -11.33 -21.86
CA LYS A 197 -8.97 -11.10 -23.30
C LYS A 197 -7.74 -11.77 -23.93
N PRO A 198 -6.52 -11.72 -23.34
CA PRO A 198 -5.37 -12.43 -23.91
C PRO A 198 -5.58 -13.94 -24.05
N GLN A 199 -6.24 -14.57 -23.06
CA GLN A 199 -6.53 -16.01 -23.05
C GLN A 199 -7.63 -16.37 -24.04
N ILE A 200 -8.58 -15.47 -24.29
CA ILE A 200 -9.63 -15.61 -25.30
C ILE A 200 -9.02 -15.50 -26.70
N ASP A 201 -8.23 -14.47 -26.96
CA ASP A 201 -7.63 -14.18 -28.27
C ASP A 201 -6.74 -15.35 -28.74
N GLN A 202 -6.00 -15.96 -27.81
CA GLN A 202 -5.16 -17.14 -28.08
C GLN A 202 -5.94 -18.48 -28.04
N LYS A 203 -7.27 -18.45 -27.87
CA LYS A 203 -8.16 -19.62 -27.78
C LYS A 203 -7.78 -20.61 -26.66
N ALA A 204 -7.14 -20.13 -25.60
CA ALA A 204 -6.76 -20.95 -24.45
C ALA A 204 -7.92 -21.15 -23.48
N LEU A 205 -8.77 -20.12 -23.29
CA LEU A 205 -9.81 -20.15 -22.26
C LEU A 205 -10.98 -21.09 -22.63
N ILE A 206 -11.41 -21.91 -21.67
CA ILE A 206 -12.65 -22.68 -21.74
C ILE A 206 -13.73 -21.98 -20.90
N ASN A 207 -13.49 -21.86 -19.59
CA ASN A 207 -14.39 -21.18 -18.66
C ASN A 207 -13.67 -20.76 -17.38
N ILE A 208 -14.36 -19.93 -16.59
CA ILE A 208 -13.99 -19.55 -15.22
C ILE A 208 -15.22 -19.73 -14.34
N LEU A 209 -15.01 -20.19 -13.11
CA LEU A 209 -16.03 -20.34 -12.08
C LEU A 209 -15.55 -19.74 -10.75
N ASP A 210 -16.45 -19.05 -10.04
CA ASP A 210 -16.28 -18.70 -8.63
C ASP A 210 -16.83 -19.80 -7.70
N GLU A 211 -16.79 -19.57 -6.38
CA GLU A 211 -17.28 -20.52 -5.37
C GLU A 211 -18.80 -20.65 -5.32
N ALA A 212 -19.53 -19.64 -5.82
CA ALA A 212 -20.99 -19.64 -5.95
C ALA A 212 -21.47 -20.34 -7.24
N GLY A 213 -20.54 -20.72 -8.13
CA GLY A 213 -20.84 -21.34 -9.42
C GLY A 213 -21.23 -20.34 -10.51
N LEU A 214 -21.01 -19.03 -10.30
CA LEU A 214 -21.13 -18.04 -11.37
C LEU A 214 -19.99 -18.24 -12.35
N SER A 215 -20.32 -18.10 -13.64
CA SER A 215 -19.43 -18.44 -14.74
C SER A 215 -19.01 -17.24 -15.58
N PHE A 216 -17.79 -17.30 -16.12
CA PHE A 216 -17.42 -16.62 -17.35
C PHE A 216 -17.13 -17.68 -18.41
N GLU A 217 -18.00 -17.77 -19.41
CA GLU A 217 -17.99 -18.87 -20.38
C GLU A 217 -18.50 -18.41 -21.75
N TYR A 218 -18.12 -19.15 -22.79
CA TYR A 218 -18.59 -18.91 -24.14
C TYR A 218 -19.93 -19.61 -24.38
N LEU A 219 -20.97 -18.84 -24.72
CA LEU A 219 -22.26 -19.39 -25.13
C LEU A 219 -22.33 -19.51 -26.65
N ALA A 220 -22.39 -20.75 -27.15
CA ALA A 220 -22.51 -21.02 -28.58
C ALA A 220 -23.83 -20.50 -29.18
N SER A 221 -24.91 -20.44 -28.39
CA SER A 221 -26.22 -19.96 -28.85
C SER A 221 -26.23 -18.47 -29.22
N THR A 222 -25.38 -17.66 -28.58
CA THR A 222 -25.25 -16.22 -28.83
C THR A 222 -23.90 -15.84 -29.42
N ALA A 223 -23.06 -16.85 -29.73
CA ALA A 223 -21.69 -16.71 -30.20
C ALA A 223 -20.85 -15.69 -29.39
N SER A 224 -21.07 -15.61 -28.07
CA SER A 224 -20.52 -14.57 -27.22
C SER A 224 -20.10 -15.10 -25.86
N TRP A 225 -19.08 -14.47 -25.27
CA TRP A 225 -18.72 -14.68 -23.88
C TRP A 225 -19.74 -14.01 -22.95
N VAL A 226 -20.19 -14.75 -21.95
CA VAL A 226 -21.12 -14.24 -20.94
C VAL A 226 -20.43 -14.18 -19.59
N ASN A 227 -20.43 -12.99 -18.99
CA ASN A 227 -19.80 -12.73 -17.70
C ASN A 227 -20.86 -12.62 -16.60
N LYS A 228 -21.02 -13.70 -15.82
CA LYS A 228 -21.86 -13.73 -14.62
C LYS A 228 -21.07 -13.53 -13.33
N ILE A 229 -19.74 -13.64 -13.38
CA ILE A 229 -18.84 -13.38 -12.23
C ILE A 229 -18.72 -11.87 -11.97
N GLY A 230 -18.66 -11.07 -13.04
CA GLY A 230 -18.41 -9.64 -12.97
C GLY A 230 -16.91 -9.32 -12.99
N SER A 231 -16.36 -8.86 -11.86
CA SER A 231 -14.97 -8.41 -11.75
C SER A 231 -14.13 -9.35 -10.88
N VAL A 232 -12.84 -9.47 -11.19
CA VAL A 232 -11.86 -10.14 -10.34
C VAL A 232 -11.80 -9.43 -8.99
N SER A 233 -12.01 -10.19 -7.92
CA SER A 233 -12.00 -9.70 -6.54
C SER A 233 -10.68 -10.02 -5.84
N LYS A 234 -10.26 -9.12 -4.94
CA LYS A 234 -9.08 -9.31 -4.08
C LYS A 234 -9.23 -10.43 -3.05
N THR A 235 -10.46 -10.85 -2.73
CA THR A 235 -10.76 -11.88 -1.73
C THR A 235 -10.93 -13.28 -2.31
N GLU A 236 -11.18 -13.38 -3.62
CA GLU A 236 -11.66 -14.60 -4.25
C GLU A 236 -10.54 -15.39 -4.95
N GLY A 237 -10.68 -16.72 -4.90
CA GLY A 237 -10.00 -17.64 -5.80
C GLY A 237 -10.94 -18.04 -6.92
N TYR A 238 -10.39 -18.35 -8.10
CA TYR A 238 -11.19 -18.70 -9.28
C TYR A 238 -10.71 -20.00 -9.90
N SER A 239 -11.65 -20.88 -10.22
CA SER A 239 -11.36 -22.09 -11.01
C SER A 239 -11.35 -21.72 -12.48
N ILE A 240 -10.22 -21.88 -13.16
CA ILE A 240 -10.06 -21.60 -14.60
C ILE A 240 -9.73 -22.88 -15.35
N SER A 241 -10.45 -23.14 -16.44
CA SER A 241 -10.18 -24.28 -17.32
C SER A 241 -9.59 -23.80 -18.64
N LEU A 242 -8.51 -24.45 -19.09
CA LEU A 242 -7.79 -24.09 -20.31
C LEU A 242 -7.62 -25.26 -21.28
N ASN A 243 -7.59 -24.96 -22.58
CA ASN A 243 -7.29 -25.91 -23.66
C ASN A 243 -5.77 -26.12 -23.89
N LEU A 244 -4.94 -25.20 -23.42
CA LEU A 244 -3.48 -25.20 -23.59
C LEU A 244 -2.78 -24.50 -22.43
N ASN A 245 -1.51 -24.81 -22.19
CA ASN A 245 -0.69 -24.10 -21.20
C ASN A 245 -0.53 -22.64 -21.62
N SER A 246 -0.70 -21.71 -20.68
CA SER A 246 -0.56 -20.28 -20.93
C SER A 246 -0.02 -19.55 -19.71
N THR A 247 0.24 -18.25 -19.86
CA THR A 247 0.54 -17.37 -18.73
C THR A 247 -0.45 -16.21 -18.73
N LEU A 248 -1.07 -15.96 -17.58
CA LEU A 248 -1.90 -14.78 -17.37
C LEU A 248 -1.03 -13.66 -16.79
N ASN A 249 -0.91 -12.56 -17.54
CA ASN A 249 -0.18 -11.37 -17.12
C ASN A 249 -1.19 -10.29 -16.71
N LEU A 250 -1.07 -9.83 -15.47
CA LEU A 250 -1.95 -8.81 -14.88
C LEU A 250 -1.10 -7.62 -14.46
N THR A 251 -1.49 -6.42 -14.86
CA THR A 251 -0.83 -5.19 -14.43
C THR A 251 -1.82 -4.29 -13.69
N GLY A 252 -1.40 -3.76 -12.55
CA GLY A 252 -2.23 -2.85 -11.74
C GLY A 252 -1.68 -2.64 -10.33
N LYS A 253 -2.57 -2.26 -9.40
CA LYS A 253 -2.21 -1.99 -8.01
C LYS A 253 -2.05 -3.28 -7.20
N LEU A 254 -1.13 -3.29 -6.23
CA LEU A 254 -1.06 -4.36 -5.25
C LEU A 254 -2.29 -4.34 -4.33
N VAL A 255 -2.74 -5.53 -3.95
CA VAL A 255 -3.74 -5.69 -2.89
C VAL A 255 -3.14 -5.26 -1.55
N ALA A 256 -3.79 -4.30 -0.89
CA ALA A 256 -3.38 -3.84 0.44
C ALA A 256 -3.54 -4.94 1.49
N LEU A 257 -2.54 -5.06 2.38
CA LEU A 257 -2.52 -6.00 3.49
C LEU A 257 -2.37 -5.27 4.84
N PRO A 258 -3.01 -5.73 5.92
CA PRO A 258 -3.78 -6.97 6.01
C PRO A 258 -5.11 -6.94 5.25
N LEU A 259 -5.55 -8.10 4.75
CA LEU A 259 -6.82 -8.26 4.05
C LEU A 259 -7.70 -9.27 4.78
N ASP A 260 -8.90 -8.83 5.16
CA ASP A 260 -9.93 -9.71 5.70
C ASP A 260 -10.72 -10.37 4.56
N ILE A 261 -10.76 -11.70 4.56
CA ILE A 261 -11.53 -12.52 3.64
C ILE A 261 -12.72 -13.11 4.41
N PRO A 262 -13.96 -12.67 4.15
CA PRO A 262 -15.13 -13.25 4.77
C PRO A 262 -15.38 -14.66 4.22
N LEU A 263 -15.64 -15.62 5.11
CA LEU A 263 -15.92 -17.01 4.77
C LEU A 263 -17.36 -17.36 5.14
N LYS A 264 -18.09 -17.93 4.17
CA LYS A 264 -19.43 -18.49 4.33
C LYS A 264 -19.32 -19.92 4.86
N LEU A 265 -20.39 -20.42 5.49
CA LEU A 265 -20.49 -21.83 5.88
C LEU A 265 -20.25 -22.73 4.65
N GLY A 266 -19.42 -23.76 4.79
CA GLY A 266 -19.05 -24.66 3.70
C GLY A 266 -17.81 -24.22 2.95
N TRP A 267 -17.73 -24.59 1.67
CA TRP A 267 -16.57 -24.33 0.81
C TRP A 267 -16.54 -22.89 0.29
N ASN A 268 -15.36 -22.27 0.37
CA ASN A 268 -15.06 -20.94 -0.14
C ASN A 268 -13.79 -21.03 -1.00
N PHE A 269 -13.73 -20.31 -2.12
CA PHE A 269 -12.50 -20.19 -2.90
C PHE A 269 -11.84 -18.86 -2.53
N ILE A 270 -10.64 -18.90 -1.97
CA ILE A 270 -9.99 -17.71 -1.43
C ILE A 270 -8.79 -17.28 -2.27
N SER A 271 -8.53 -15.98 -2.23
CA SER A 271 -7.28 -15.41 -2.72
C SER A 271 -6.12 -15.60 -1.74
N PHE A 272 -4.90 -15.69 -2.27
CA PHE A 272 -3.66 -15.51 -1.51
C PHE A 272 -2.88 -14.32 -2.08
N PRO A 273 -3.26 -13.07 -1.73
CA PRO A 273 -2.73 -11.87 -2.34
C PRO A 273 -1.37 -11.45 -1.76
N ARG A 274 -0.39 -12.36 -1.73
CA ARG A 274 0.99 -12.09 -1.34
C ARG A 274 1.94 -12.38 -2.50
N MET A 275 3.07 -11.67 -2.51
CA MET A 275 4.17 -11.91 -3.47
C MET A 275 5.15 -12.99 -2.99
N GLU A 276 5.04 -13.38 -1.71
CA GLU A 276 5.92 -14.36 -1.08
C GLU A 276 5.11 -15.56 -0.58
N LEU A 277 5.69 -16.76 -0.70
CA LEU A 277 5.10 -17.97 -0.15
C LEU A 277 5.04 -17.93 1.39
N VAL A 278 4.04 -18.59 1.96
CA VAL A 278 3.89 -18.72 3.43
C VAL A 278 3.45 -20.12 3.75
N ASN A 279 3.93 -20.69 4.85
CA ASN A 279 3.41 -21.96 5.33
C ASN A 279 1.89 -21.89 5.51
N ALA A 280 1.17 -22.76 4.80
CA ALA A 280 -0.29 -22.74 4.76
C ALA A 280 -0.90 -22.95 6.15
N MET A 281 -0.26 -23.75 7.02
CA MET A 281 -0.71 -23.94 8.40
C MET A 281 -0.67 -22.63 9.19
N THR A 282 0.39 -21.83 9.03
CA THR A 282 0.51 -20.54 9.73
C THR A 282 -0.60 -19.56 9.30
N VAL A 283 -0.97 -19.55 8.01
CA VAL A 283 -2.07 -18.71 7.52
C VAL A 283 -3.41 -19.15 8.12
N ILE A 284 -3.62 -20.46 8.23
CA ILE A 284 -4.91 -21.08 8.57
C ILE A 284 -5.12 -21.26 10.07
N GLN A 285 -4.06 -21.17 10.88
CA GLN A 285 -4.07 -21.36 12.33
C GLN A 285 -5.21 -20.62 13.05
N PRO A 286 -5.55 -19.35 12.72
CA PRO A 286 -6.66 -18.66 13.39
C PRO A 286 -8.01 -19.38 13.26
N LEU A 287 -8.28 -20.05 12.13
CA LEU A 287 -9.52 -20.81 11.92
C LEU A 287 -9.53 -22.13 12.71
N ILE A 288 -8.34 -22.72 12.95
CA ILE A 288 -8.18 -23.90 13.79
C ILE A 288 -8.44 -23.55 15.26
N ASP A 289 -7.84 -22.46 15.75
CA ASP A 289 -7.96 -22.01 17.13
C ASP A 289 -9.40 -21.62 17.47
N GLN A 290 -10.10 -21.01 16.52
CA GLN A 290 -11.54 -20.71 16.61
C GLN A 290 -12.45 -21.94 16.44
N LYS A 291 -11.89 -23.14 16.19
CA LYS A 291 -12.62 -24.40 15.91
C LYS A 291 -13.58 -24.30 14.71
N LYS A 292 -13.29 -23.40 13.76
CA LYS A 292 -14.12 -23.16 12.58
C LYS A 292 -13.66 -23.92 11.34
N LEU A 293 -12.38 -24.27 11.26
CA LEU A 293 -11.84 -24.98 10.10
C LEU A 293 -12.36 -26.42 10.02
N VAL A 294 -12.82 -26.80 8.83
CA VAL A 294 -13.12 -28.21 8.47
C VAL A 294 -11.99 -28.79 7.63
N LYS A 295 -11.60 -28.11 6.54
CA LYS A 295 -10.57 -28.58 5.60
C LYS A 295 -10.05 -27.45 4.72
N VAL A 296 -8.79 -27.54 4.29
CA VAL A 296 -8.24 -26.72 3.20
C VAL A 296 -7.79 -27.63 2.08
N GLN A 297 -7.94 -27.21 0.83
CA GLN A 297 -7.47 -27.96 -0.34
C GLN A 297 -6.86 -27.04 -1.40
N ASP A 298 -5.76 -27.48 -2.01
CA ASP A 298 -5.19 -26.83 -3.19
C ASP A 298 -5.76 -27.37 -4.51
N GLU A 299 -5.27 -26.88 -5.65
CA GLU A 299 -5.73 -27.29 -6.99
C GLU A 299 -5.47 -28.77 -7.31
N LYS A 300 -4.44 -29.37 -6.71
CA LYS A 300 -4.03 -30.77 -6.94
C LYS A 300 -4.71 -31.74 -5.99
N GLY A 301 -5.44 -31.20 -5.02
CA GLY A 301 -6.16 -31.97 -4.02
C GLY A 301 -5.38 -32.21 -2.72
N TYR A 302 -4.15 -31.70 -2.59
CA TYR A 302 -3.44 -31.73 -1.32
C TYR A 302 -4.19 -30.90 -0.29
N ALA A 303 -4.15 -31.33 0.98
CA ALA A 303 -5.03 -30.80 2.00
C ALA A 303 -4.33 -30.42 3.30
N ILE A 304 -4.94 -29.46 4.01
CA ILE A 304 -4.83 -29.36 5.46
C ILE A 304 -6.08 -29.98 6.05
N GLU A 305 -5.91 -31.07 6.79
CA GLU A 305 -7.02 -31.84 7.36
C GLU A 305 -6.63 -32.49 8.70
N LYS A 306 -7.65 -32.85 9.48
CA LYS A 306 -7.48 -33.44 10.80
C LYS A 306 -7.48 -34.96 10.70
N ILE A 307 -6.31 -35.58 10.92
CA ILE A 307 -6.11 -37.04 10.89
C ILE A 307 -5.74 -37.51 12.29
N LYS A 308 -6.51 -38.48 12.82
CA LYS A 308 -6.32 -39.03 14.19
C LYS A 308 -6.17 -37.93 15.26
N GLY A 309 -6.98 -36.87 15.14
CA GLY A 309 -7.02 -35.76 16.09
C GLY A 309 -5.99 -34.65 15.87
N LYS A 310 -5.04 -34.80 14.92
CA LYS A 310 -4.00 -33.80 14.63
C LYS A 310 -4.20 -33.17 13.27
N TRP A 311 -3.98 -31.86 13.16
CA TRP A 311 -3.95 -31.18 11.87
C TRP A 311 -2.66 -31.50 11.13
N ILE A 312 -2.76 -31.93 9.88
CA ILE A 312 -1.62 -32.26 9.02
C ILE A 312 -1.66 -31.31 7.82
N ASN A 313 -0.51 -30.72 7.48
CA ASN A 313 -0.36 -29.85 6.32
C ASN A 313 0.34 -30.60 5.17
N ASN A 314 -0.45 -31.12 4.23
CA ASN A 314 0.08 -31.73 3.00
C ASN A 314 0.14 -30.76 1.82
N ILE A 315 -0.39 -29.53 1.96
CA ILE A 315 -0.27 -28.45 0.96
C ILE A 315 1.15 -27.88 0.98
N GLY A 316 1.77 -27.79 2.16
CA GLY A 316 3.03 -27.10 2.36
C GLY A 316 2.81 -25.59 2.48
N ASN A 317 3.08 -24.84 1.41
CA ASN A 317 2.97 -23.39 1.40
C ASN A 317 1.78 -22.91 0.56
N PHE A 318 1.17 -21.81 0.97
CA PHE A 318 0.42 -20.96 0.06
C PHE A 318 1.41 -20.22 -0.86
N VAL A 319 1.10 -20.20 -2.15
CA VAL A 319 1.98 -19.74 -3.24
C VAL A 319 1.31 -18.58 -3.98
N PRO A 320 2.04 -17.49 -4.27
CA PRO A 320 1.53 -16.38 -5.08
C PRO A 320 0.93 -16.85 -6.41
N GLY A 321 -0.24 -16.31 -6.78
CA GLY A 321 -0.94 -16.69 -8.02
C GLY A 321 -1.82 -17.93 -7.92
N LYS A 322 -1.80 -18.66 -6.80
CA LYS A 322 -2.69 -19.81 -6.54
C LYS A 322 -3.88 -19.38 -5.69
N GLY A 323 -5.05 -19.96 -5.96
CA GLY A 323 -6.21 -19.90 -5.08
C GLY A 323 -6.29 -21.15 -4.20
N TYR A 324 -7.10 -21.10 -3.15
CA TYR A 324 -7.27 -22.23 -2.22
C TYR A 324 -8.74 -22.42 -1.86
N LYS A 325 -9.15 -23.68 -1.67
CA LYS A 325 -10.50 -24.00 -1.18
C LYS A 325 -10.45 -24.14 0.33
N ILE A 326 -11.27 -23.39 1.06
CA ILE A 326 -11.39 -23.49 2.51
C ILE A 326 -12.82 -23.86 2.88
N ASN A 327 -12.97 -24.97 3.61
CA ASN A 327 -14.22 -25.39 4.19
C ASN A 327 -14.28 -25.00 5.67
N VAL A 328 -15.33 -24.28 6.07
CA VAL A 328 -15.60 -23.89 7.46
C VAL A 328 -16.97 -24.37 7.92
N ASN A 329 -17.12 -24.64 9.23
CA ASN A 329 -18.36 -25.13 9.85
C ASN A 329 -19.29 -24.01 10.36
N ALA A 330 -18.88 -22.75 10.23
CA ALA A 330 -19.61 -21.55 10.58
C ALA A 330 -19.00 -20.37 9.82
N THR A 331 -19.71 -19.25 9.73
CA THR A 331 -19.15 -18.02 9.15
C THR A 331 -17.90 -17.58 9.91
N ALA A 332 -16.89 -17.12 9.17
CA ALA A 332 -15.59 -16.76 9.71
C ALA A 332 -14.98 -15.61 8.92
N VAL A 333 -13.87 -15.07 9.42
CA VAL A 333 -13.00 -14.15 8.69
C VAL A 333 -11.60 -14.71 8.74
N LEU A 334 -10.97 -14.84 7.58
CA LEU A 334 -9.55 -15.17 7.47
C LEU A 334 -8.78 -13.89 7.10
N THR A 335 -7.88 -13.46 7.97
CA THR A 335 -7.03 -12.30 7.69
C THR A 335 -5.71 -12.74 7.06
N ILE A 336 -5.46 -12.32 5.82
CA ILE A 336 -4.15 -12.45 5.18
C ILE A 336 -3.25 -11.32 5.68
N GLN A 337 -2.19 -11.69 6.40
CA GLN A 337 -1.31 -10.73 7.07
C GLN A 337 -0.22 -10.21 6.14
N LYS A 338 0.20 -8.95 6.37
CA LYS A 338 1.38 -8.39 5.71
C LYS A 338 2.65 -9.13 6.10
N ILE A 339 2.75 -9.54 7.37
CA ILE A 339 3.91 -10.24 7.93
C ILE A 339 3.42 -11.49 8.66
N TYR A 340 4.05 -12.62 8.36
CA TYR A 340 3.96 -13.83 9.17
C TYR A 340 5.31 -14.02 9.83
N VAL A 341 5.37 -13.88 11.15
CA VAL A 341 6.58 -14.25 11.90
C VAL A 341 6.81 -15.74 11.69
N LYS A 342 8.02 -16.10 11.22
CA LYS A 342 8.46 -17.49 11.30
C LYS A 342 8.32 -17.88 12.76
N SER A 343 7.64 -18.99 13.06
CA SER A 343 7.53 -19.51 14.41
C SER A 343 8.93 -19.66 14.99
N VAL A 344 9.35 -18.69 15.81
CA VAL A 344 10.52 -18.84 16.64
C VAL A 344 10.07 -19.85 17.70
N VAL A 345 10.78 -20.97 17.82
CA VAL A 345 10.73 -21.83 19.01
C VAL A 345 10.71 -20.87 20.20
N SER A 346 9.71 -21.00 21.08
CA SER A 346 9.62 -20.13 22.25
C SER A 346 10.98 -20.11 22.93
N LEU A 347 11.69 -18.98 22.86
CA LEU A 347 12.73 -18.72 23.83
C LEU A 347 11.95 -18.67 25.13
N ALA A 348 12.19 -19.68 25.97
CA ALA A 348 11.75 -19.67 27.36
C ALA A 348 12.03 -18.27 27.90
N GLN A 349 11.09 -17.71 28.66
CA GLN A 349 11.35 -16.52 29.47
C GLN A 349 12.75 -16.66 30.07
N PRO A 350 13.61 -15.64 30.00
CA PRO A 350 14.84 -15.70 30.75
C PRO A 350 14.42 -15.92 32.20
N GLU A 351 14.79 -17.07 32.77
CA GLU A 351 14.72 -17.26 34.21
C GLU A 351 15.37 -16.03 34.82
N LYS A 352 14.69 -15.43 35.81
CA LYS A 352 15.27 -14.37 36.63
C LYS A 352 16.59 -14.91 37.18
N THR A 353 17.71 -14.54 36.58
CA THR A 353 19.03 -14.78 37.16
C THR A 353 19.07 -14.05 38.49
N GLU A 354 19.30 -14.78 39.58
CA GLU A 354 19.42 -14.30 40.97
C GLU A 354 20.54 -13.25 41.18
N TYR A 355 21.23 -12.82 40.12
CA TYR A 355 22.28 -11.81 40.20
C TYR A 355 21.79 -10.37 40.45
N SER A 356 20.49 -10.08 40.34
CA SER A 356 19.96 -8.74 40.63
C SER A 356 19.64 -8.47 42.11
N PHE A 357 19.66 -9.49 42.97
CA PHE A 357 19.40 -9.30 44.41
C PHE A 357 20.67 -9.05 45.25
N GLN A 358 21.85 -9.33 44.71
CA GLN A 358 23.10 -9.15 45.48
C GLN A 358 23.60 -7.70 45.46
N ILE A 359 23.37 -6.97 44.36
CA ILE A 359 23.80 -5.56 44.22
C ILE A 359 22.87 -4.60 44.98
N MET A 360 21.57 -4.89 45.08
CA MET A 360 20.61 -4.05 45.82
C MET A 360 20.73 -4.18 47.34
N LYS A 361 21.36 -5.25 47.85
CA LYS A 361 21.61 -5.44 49.29
C LYS A 361 22.91 -4.76 49.76
N GLU A 362 23.88 -4.54 48.86
CA GLU A 362 25.13 -3.84 49.16
C GLU A 362 25.04 -2.31 49.01
N MET A 363 24.01 -1.79 48.31
CA MET A 363 23.81 -0.35 48.13
C MET A 363 22.86 0.32 49.13
N GLY A 364 22.36 -0.40 50.14
CA GLY A 364 21.67 0.20 51.30
C GLY A 364 20.43 1.04 50.99
N LEU A 365 19.76 0.82 49.85
CA LEU A 365 18.57 1.54 49.43
C LEU A 365 17.36 0.60 49.45
N THR A 366 16.77 0.43 50.63
CA THR A 366 15.40 -0.07 50.77
C THR A 366 14.54 0.97 51.46
N THR A 367 13.47 1.38 50.78
CA THR A 367 12.13 1.57 51.35
C THR A 367 11.17 0.75 50.53
#